data_AF-A0A1Y5LPX2-F1
#
_entry.id   AF-A0A1Y5LPX2-F1
#
_cell.length_a   1.000
_cell.length_b   1.000
_cell.length_c   1.000
_cell.angle_alpha   90.00
_cell.angle_beta   90.00
_cell.angle_gamma   90.00
#
_symmetry.space_group_name_H-M   'P 1'
#
loop_
_entity.id
_entity.type
_entity.pdbx_description
1 polymer ?
#
loop_
_entity_poly.entity_id
_entity_poly.type
_entity_poly.pdbx_seq_one_letter_code
_entity_poly.pdbx_strand_id
1 'polypeptide(L)'
;MKKVAAALLCAAITSGCAHSVSGTAGASPLQELSPDQQRHVHVEDALRAADPCGLLDEAVVRHAGTVQQYGSAVQLPVCSALMTRPDGASTYVELSLLPSMLSEQSLTRPETVDGVTVYRGAGADLARGTCERVFRLPLGTGDEQVGGPPATVRAGIGAGQDACPLADAVLDSALDRMRSGLPARDAGSPDQVALAVHDPCEVLDVLGTTAGGRVVDPESPPAPFDCVLFPNPNRVPGSEVTVSFTMSPVKENRPPVPAVPETVGDRCRWTSPMGEPIDITRPGAGVDEFTRRLGHAGAVVTVHGPNCAAVARVADAANTAFG
;
A
#
# COMPACT_ATOMS: atom_id res chain seq x y z
N MET A 1 20.42 37.65 -17.43
CA MET A 1 21.23 36.42 -17.53
C MET A 1 21.74 36.04 -16.14
N LYS A 2 21.71 34.74 -15.81
CA LYS A 2 22.12 34.04 -14.56
C LYS A 2 21.02 34.00 -13.47
N LYS A 3 20.12 33.01 -13.56
CA LYS A 3 20.17 31.62 -13.00
C LYS A 3 19.76 31.59 -11.52
N VAL A 4 18.47 31.42 -11.29
CA VAL A 4 17.88 31.00 -10.00
C VAL A 4 18.00 29.48 -9.94
N ALA A 5 18.82 28.98 -9.01
CA ALA A 5 18.89 27.54 -8.73
C ALA A 5 17.70 27.18 -7.84
N ALA A 6 16.73 26.48 -8.42
CA ALA A 6 15.69 25.79 -7.68
C ALA A 6 16.29 24.53 -7.06
N ALA A 7 16.51 24.57 -5.75
CA ALA A 7 16.81 23.39 -4.96
C ALA A 7 15.52 22.57 -4.82
N LEU A 8 15.40 21.52 -5.64
CA LEU A 8 14.42 20.46 -5.45
C LEU A 8 14.86 19.60 -4.27
N LEU A 9 14.23 19.81 -3.11
CA LEU A 9 14.21 18.84 -2.03
C LEU A 9 13.45 17.59 -2.53
N CYS A 10 14.19 16.57 -2.94
CA CYS A 10 13.69 15.21 -2.88
C CYS A 10 13.69 14.82 -1.40
N ALA A 11 12.52 14.88 -0.76
CA ALA A 11 12.32 14.32 0.56
C ALA A 11 12.34 12.77 0.45
N ALA A 12 13.53 12.19 0.40
CA ALA A 12 13.75 10.79 0.73
C ALA A 12 13.76 10.69 2.25
N ILE A 13 12.59 10.49 2.85
CA ILE A 13 12.50 10.11 4.26
C ILE A 13 12.51 8.58 4.30
N THR A 14 13.69 7.99 4.21
CA THR A 14 13.94 6.66 4.79
C THR A 14 14.78 6.91 6.03
N SER A 15 14.12 7.04 7.17
CA SER A 15 14.76 7.00 8.48
C SER A 15 15.37 5.61 8.68
N GLY A 16 16.64 5.48 8.30
CA GLY A 16 17.48 4.36 8.70
C GLY A 16 17.84 4.49 10.17
N CYS A 17 16.93 4.10 11.05
CA CYS A 17 17.34 3.60 12.34
C CYS A 17 17.67 2.13 12.14
N ALA A 18 18.97 1.80 12.11
CA ALA A 18 19.44 0.44 12.22
C ALA A 18 18.97 -0.13 13.57
N HIS A 19 17.77 -0.70 13.59
CA HIS A 19 17.32 -1.53 14.70
C HIS A 19 17.95 -2.90 14.47
N SER A 20 18.85 -3.27 15.36
CA SER A 20 19.41 -4.61 15.42
C SER A 20 18.29 -5.57 15.82
N VAL A 21 17.57 -6.09 14.82
CA VAL A 21 16.74 -7.28 15.01
C VAL A 21 17.71 -8.39 15.39
N SER A 22 17.68 -8.81 16.66
CA SER A 22 18.35 -10.03 17.12
C SER A 22 17.58 -11.24 16.61
N GLY A 23 17.43 -11.35 15.29
CA GLY A 23 17.01 -12.56 14.62
C GLY A 23 18.24 -13.46 14.55
N THR A 24 18.25 -14.54 15.31
CA THR A 24 19.25 -15.58 15.13
C THR A 24 19.28 -15.98 13.67
N ALA A 25 20.48 -15.96 13.10
CA ALA A 25 20.76 -16.43 11.76
C ALA A 25 20.25 -17.88 11.62
N GLY A 26 19.05 -18.03 11.08
CA GLY A 26 18.35 -19.31 11.04
C GLY A 26 16.82 -19.22 11.07
N ALA A 27 16.19 -18.13 10.59
CA ALA A 27 14.74 -18.10 10.44
C ALA A 27 14.30 -19.17 9.41
N SER A 28 13.90 -20.31 9.93
CA SER A 28 13.37 -21.47 9.21
C SER A 28 11.87 -21.20 8.89
N PRO A 29 11.13 -22.14 8.26
CA PRO A 29 9.78 -21.88 7.75
C PRO A 29 8.83 -21.40 8.86
N LEU A 30 7.66 -20.84 8.51
CA LEU A 30 6.63 -20.23 9.38
C LEU A 30 6.46 -20.83 10.80
N GLN A 31 6.78 -22.12 10.98
CA GLN A 31 6.85 -22.86 12.25
C GLN A 31 7.90 -22.37 13.27
N GLU A 32 8.97 -21.67 12.87
CA GLU A 32 10.00 -21.14 13.79
C GLU A 32 9.79 -19.69 14.23
N LEU A 33 8.80 -19.00 13.66
CA LEU A 33 8.44 -17.64 14.08
C LEU A 33 7.89 -17.65 15.51
N SER A 34 8.24 -16.64 16.30
CA SER A 34 7.60 -16.43 17.61
C SER A 34 6.10 -16.21 17.43
N PRO A 35 5.27 -16.46 18.46
CA PRO A 35 3.83 -16.20 18.36
C PRO A 35 3.51 -14.77 17.90
N ASP A 36 4.30 -13.78 18.31
CA ASP A 36 4.09 -12.38 17.95
C ASP A 36 4.40 -12.13 16.47
N GLN A 37 5.46 -12.73 15.96
CA GLN A 37 5.81 -12.70 14.54
C GLN A 37 4.76 -13.42 13.68
N GLN A 38 4.25 -14.57 14.13
CA GLN A 38 3.16 -15.27 13.43
C GLN A 38 1.90 -14.42 13.35
N ARG A 39 1.55 -13.72 14.45
CA ARG A 39 0.42 -12.79 14.45
C ARG A 39 0.65 -11.61 13.51
N HIS A 40 1.86 -11.04 13.50
CA HIS A 40 2.22 -9.97 12.57
C HIS A 40 2.06 -10.41 11.11
N VAL A 41 2.60 -11.59 10.75
CA VAL A 41 2.44 -12.18 9.42
C VAL A 41 0.97 -12.40 9.06
N HIS A 42 0.17 -12.94 9.99
CA HIS A 42 -1.26 -13.15 9.75
C HIS A 42 -2.01 -11.84 9.46
N VAL A 43 -1.66 -10.74 10.14
CA VAL A 43 -2.23 -9.42 9.86
C VAL A 43 -1.81 -8.93 8.47
N GLU A 44 -0.53 -9.06 8.10
CA GLU A 44 -0.05 -8.71 6.76
C GLU A 44 -0.75 -9.52 5.66
N ASP A 45 -0.90 -10.83 5.86
CA ASP A 45 -1.58 -11.71 4.90
C ASP A 45 -3.06 -11.33 4.74
N ALA A 46 -3.74 -11.00 5.84
CA ALA A 46 -5.13 -10.56 5.80
C ALA A 46 -5.29 -9.18 5.12
N LEU A 47 -4.37 -8.24 5.36
CA LEU A 47 -4.37 -6.93 4.70
C LEU A 47 -4.09 -7.04 3.20
N ARG A 48 -3.20 -7.94 2.82
CA ARG A 48 -2.89 -8.24 1.42
C ARG A 48 -4.10 -8.86 0.71
N ALA A 49 -4.76 -9.83 1.34
CA ALA A 49 -5.94 -10.49 0.81
C ALA A 49 -7.17 -9.57 0.73
N ALA A 50 -7.23 -8.51 1.54
CA ALA A 50 -8.34 -7.58 1.57
C ALA A 50 -8.37 -6.64 0.35
N ASP A 51 -9.53 -6.52 -0.27
CA ASP A 51 -9.80 -5.59 -1.38
C ASP A 51 -10.31 -4.24 -0.85
N PRO A 52 -9.51 -3.15 -0.96
CA PRO A 52 -9.98 -1.82 -0.58
C PRO A 52 -11.15 -1.33 -1.46
N CYS A 53 -11.25 -1.78 -2.72
CA CYS A 53 -12.37 -1.41 -3.59
C CYS A 53 -13.64 -2.20 -3.28
N GLY A 54 -13.52 -3.39 -2.71
CA GLY A 54 -14.65 -4.13 -2.16
C GLY A 54 -15.32 -3.38 -0.99
N LEU A 55 -14.61 -2.48 -0.31
CA LEU A 55 -15.12 -1.66 0.80
C LEU A 55 -15.64 -0.28 0.37
N LEU A 56 -15.20 0.25 -0.77
CA LEU A 56 -15.66 1.53 -1.30
C LEU A 56 -16.90 1.31 -2.18
N ASP A 57 -18.11 1.44 -1.65
CA ASP A 57 -19.31 1.17 -2.46
C ASP A 57 -19.49 2.16 -3.62
N GLU A 58 -19.32 1.68 -4.86
CA GLU A 58 -19.49 2.50 -6.05
C GLU A 58 -20.88 3.14 -6.15
N ALA A 59 -21.94 2.48 -5.64
CA ALA A 59 -23.27 3.07 -5.62
C ALA A 59 -23.32 4.31 -4.73
N VAL A 60 -22.69 4.29 -3.54
CA VAL A 60 -22.59 5.46 -2.64
C VAL A 60 -21.84 6.60 -3.34
N VAL A 61 -20.73 6.28 -3.99
CA VAL A 61 -19.92 7.24 -4.74
C VAL A 61 -20.71 7.87 -5.90
N ARG A 62 -21.50 7.09 -6.65
CA ARG A 62 -22.36 7.58 -7.74
C ARG A 62 -23.46 8.53 -7.28
N HIS A 63 -23.88 8.49 -6.01
CA HIS A 63 -24.82 9.47 -5.46
C HIS A 63 -24.17 10.86 -5.29
N ALA A 64 -22.85 10.93 -5.16
CA ALA A 64 -22.11 12.19 -5.00
C ALA A 64 -21.81 12.89 -6.35
N GLY A 65 -21.93 12.18 -7.48
CA GLY A 65 -21.70 12.74 -8.80
C GLY A 65 -21.48 11.67 -9.88
N THR A 66 -21.17 12.11 -11.10
CA THR A 66 -20.82 11.21 -12.19
C THR A 66 -19.40 10.68 -11.95
N VAL A 67 -19.28 9.37 -11.71
CA VAL A 67 -17.98 8.70 -11.52
C VAL A 67 -17.14 8.86 -12.78
N GLN A 68 -15.98 9.48 -12.62
CA GLN A 68 -14.96 9.64 -13.65
C GLN A 68 -13.86 8.58 -13.52
N GLN A 69 -13.59 8.13 -12.29
CA GLN A 69 -12.71 7.00 -12.00
C GLN A 69 -13.15 6.29 -10.74
N TYR A 70 -12.89 4.99 -10.73
CA TYR A 70 -12.98 4.12 -9.59
C TYR A 70 -11.86 3.06 -9.70
N GLY A 71 -11.24 2.66 -8.58
CA GLY A 71 -10.27 1.55 -8.54
C GLY A 71 -8.98 1.82 -7.76
N SER A 72 -8.10 0.83 -7.69
CA SER A 72 -6.78 0.94 -7.06
C SER A 72 -5.76 1.52 -8.05
N ALA A 73 -5.67 2.84 -8.13
CA ALA A 73 -4.93 3.49 -9.23
C ALA A 73 -3.46 3.81 -8.92
N VAL A 74 -3.11 4.04 -7.65
CA VAL A 74 -1.81 4.62 -7.28
C VAL A 74 -1.09 3.90 -6.15
N GLN A 75 -1.80 3.11 -5.35
CA GLN A 75 -1.25 2.36 -4.22
C GLN A 75 -2.07 1.09 -4.02
N LEU A 76 -1.41 -0.05 -3.83
CA LEU A 76 -2.05 -1.36 -3.65
C LEU A 76 -3.06 -1.41 -2.47
N PRO A 77 -2.82 -0.79 -1.30
CA PRO A 77 -3.78 -0.78 -0.19
C PRO A 77 -4.88 0.29 -0.30
N VAL A 78 -4.97 1.01 -1.43
CA VAL A 78 -5.89 2.15 -1.60
C VAL A 78 -6.84 1.91 -2.76
N CYS A 79 -8.13 2.18 -2.52
CA CYS A 79 -9.10 2.39 -3.57
C CYS A 79 -9.48 3.86 -3.61
N SER A 80 -9.57 4.44 -4.79
CA SER A 80 -10.00 5.82 -4.95
C SER A 80 -11.14 5.93 -5.95
N ALA A 81 -11.95 6.97 -5.75
CA ALA A 81 -12.93 7.39 -6.71
C ALA A 81 -12.86 8.90 -6.92
N LEU A 82 -12.99 9.31 -8.18
CA LEU A 82 -13.12 10.71 -8.59
C LEU A 82 -14.48 10.89 -9.25
N MET A 83 -15.21 11.92 -8.84
CA MET A 83 -16.54 12.23 -9.36
C MET A 83 -16.61 13.69 -9.81
N THR A 84 -17.42 13.93 -10.83
CA THR A 84 -17.82 15.27 -11.24
C THR A 84 -19.24 15.53 -10.77
N ARG A 85 -19.42 16.59 -9.98
CA ARG A 85 -20.72 17.05 -9.50
C ARG A 85 -21.53 17.72 -10.61
N PRO A 86 -22.86 17.88 -10.45
CA PRO A 86 -23.69 18.58 -11.44
C PRO A 86 -23.27 20.03 -11.75
N ASP A 87 -22.60 20.70 -10.80
CA ASP A 87 -22.04 22.05 -10.96
C ASP A 87 -20.68 22.07 -11.69
N GLY A 88 -20.17 20.91 -12.12
CA GLY A 88 -18.88 20.74 -12.77
C GLY A 88 -17.69 20.65 -11.82
N ALA A 89 -17.88 20.81 -10.51
CA ALA A 89 -16.79 20.69 -9.55
C ALA A 89 -16.37 19.23 -9.36
N SER A 90 -15.09 19.01 -9.07
CA SER A 90 -14.54 17.68 -8.78
C SER A 90 -14.67 17.35 -7.30
N THR A 91 -14.99 16.10 -7.01
CA THR A 91 -15.02 15.51 -5.66
C THR A 91 -14.26 14.19 -5.70
N TYR A 92 -13.55 13.86 -4.64
CA TYR A 92 -12.84 12.58 -4.53
C TYR A 92 -13.15 11.88 -3.21
N VAL A 93 -13.00 10.56 -3.23
CA VAL A 93 -12.95 9.70 -2.06
C VAL A 93 -11.76 8.76 -2.18
N GLU A 94 -11.07 8.54 -1.07
CA GLU A 94 -10.01 7.54 -0.93
C GLU A 94 -10.33 6.66 0.27
N LEU A 95 -10.24 5.34 0.09
CA LEU A 95 -10.29 4.36 1.15
C LEU A 95 -8.93 3.65 1.23
N SER A 96 -8.26 3.74 2.38
CA SER A 96 -6.94 3.14 2.60
C SER A 96 -6.95 2.14 3.75
N LEU A 97 -6.42 0.94 3.52
CA LEU A 97 -6.21 -0.09 4.54
C LEU A 97 -4.90 0.08 5.32
N LEU A 98 -4.00 0.94 4.81
CA LEU A 98 -2.69 1.25 5.39
C LEU A 98 -2.44 2.76 5.32
N PRO A 99 -3.10 3.55 6.17
CA PRO A 99 -2.92 5.00 6.17
C PRO A 99 -1.50 5.36 6.61
N SER A 100 -0.74 6.00 5.72
CA SER A 100 0.64 6.44 5.99
C SER A 100 0.73 7.66 6.90
N MET A 101 -0.38 8.40 7.07
CA MET A 101 -0.45 9.58 7.94
C MET A 101 -1.80 9.61 8.66
N LEU A 102 -1.76 9.45 9.98
CA LEU A 102 -2.88 9.73 10.86
C LEU A 102 -2.47 10.85 11.81
N SER A 103 -3.29 11.88 11.91
CA SER A 103 -3.10 12.88 12.96
C SER A 103 -3.66 12.36 14.28
N GLU A 104 -3.13 12.81 15.42
CA GLU A 104 -3.75 12.51 16.71
C GLU A 104 -5.22 12.94 16.75
N GLN A 105 -5.57 14.02 16.03
CA GLN A 105 -6.93 14.53 15.90
C GLN A 105 -7.85 13.55 15.17
N SER A 106 -7.32 12.74 14.24
CA SER A 106 -8.06 11.73 13.49
C SER A 106 -8.56 10.58 14.40
N LEU A 107 -7.86 10.33 15.51
CA LEU A 107 -8.17 9.25 16.46
C LEU A 107 -8.91 9.75 17.72
N THR A 108 -9.55 10.92 17.64
CA THR A 108 -10.33 11.47 18.76
C THR A 108 -11.76 10.94 18.78
N ARG A 109 -12.35 10.87 19.98
CA ARG A 109 -13.76 10.49 20.23
C ARG A 109 -14.11 9.13 19.60
N PRO A 110 -13.51 8.02 20.05
CA PRO A 110 -13.88 6.69 19.58
C PRO A 110 -15.35 6.41 19.87
N GLU A 111 -16.03 5.80 18.92
CA GLU A 111 -17.34 5.20 19.08
C GLU A 111 -17.32 3.76 18.53
N THR A 112 -18.27 2.94 18.96
CA THR A 112 -18.44 1.58 18.44
C THR A 112 -19.70 1.52 17.60
N VAL A 113 -19.57 1.09 16.35
CA VAL A 113 -20.66 0.91 15.39
C VAL A 113 -20.59 -0.52 14.87
N ASP A 114 -21.64 -1.32 15.10
CA ASP A 114 -21.71 -2.73 14.69
C ASP A 114 -20.48 -3.56 15.14
N GLY A 115 -19.92 -3.25 16.32
CA GLY A 115 -18.72 -3.92 16.87
C GLY A 115 -17.39 -3.39 16.34
N VAL A 116 -17.40 -2.44 15.40
CA VAL A 116 -16.21 -1.79 14.84
C VAL A 116 -15.94 -0.47 15.57
N THR A 117 -14.69 -0.25 15.99
CA THR A 117 -14.27 1.04 16.54
C THR A 117 -14.07 2.06 15.41
N VAL A 118 -14.75 3.19 15.52
CA VAL A 118 -14.80 4.29 14.56
C VAL A 118 -14.33 5.58 15.23
N TYR A 119 -13.63 6.42 14.49
CA TYR A 119 -13.23 7.76 14.91
C TYR A 119 -13.68 8.76 13.85
N ARG A 120 -14.58 9.68 14.24
CA ARG A 120 -15.03 10.77 13.36
C ARG A 120 -14.13 12.01 13.40
N GLY A 121 -13.06 11.97 14.19
CA GLY A 121 -12.04 13.00 14.28
C GLY A 121 -12.58 14.37 14.71
N ALA A 122 -11.88 15.43 14.31
CA ALA A 122 -12.23 16.82 14.65
C ALA A 122 -13.38 17.41 13.80
N GLY A 123 -13.83 16.71 12.75
CA GLY A 123 -14.80 17.20 11.77
C GLY A 123 -14.14 17.67 10.46
N ALA A 124 -14.83 18.52 9.71
CA ALA A 124 -14.38 18.97 8.40
C ALA A 124 -13.23 19.99 8.49
N ASP A 125 -12.21 19.83 7.65
CA ASP A 125 -11.28 20.92 7.32
C ASP A 125 -11.92 21.76 6.22
N LEU A 126 -12.67 22.80 6.62
CA LEU A 126 -13.35 23.70 5.68
C LEU A 126 -12.36 24.52 4.83
N ALA A 127 -11.15 24.78 5.30
CA ALA A 127 -10.17 25.52 4.52
C ALA A 127 -9.71 24.70 3.30
N ARG A 128 -9.63 23.38 3.44
CA ARG A 128 -9.29 22.46 2.35
C ARG A 128 -10.49 21.80 1.69
N GLY A 129 -11.66 21.86 2.32
CA GLY A 129 -12.85 21.17 1.85
C GLY A 129 -12.75 19.66 1.97
N THR A 130 -12.08 19.16 3.00
CA THR A 130 -11.77 17.73 3.19
C THR A 130 -12.28 17.22 4.51
N CYS A 131 -12.56 15.92 4.58
CA CYS A 131 -12.95 15.26 5.80
C CYS A 131 -12.36 13.84 5.84
N GLU A 132 -11.84 13.43 7.00
CA GLU A 132 -11.24 12.11 7.23
C GLU A 132 -12.04 11.37 8.31
N ARG A 133 -12.20 10.06 8.09
CA ARG A 133 -12.75 9.10 9.03
C ARG A 133 -11.78 7.96 9.20
N VAL A 134 -11.69 7.45 10.41
CA VAL A 134 -10.86 6.29 10.73
C VAL A 134 -11.75 5.20 11.29
N PHE A 135 -11.48 3.96 10.93
CA PHE A 135 -12.13 2.79 11.51
C PHE A 135 -11.13 1.66 11.69
N ARG A 136 -11.36 0.79 12.65
CA ARG A 136 -10.48 -0.35 12.93
C ARG A 136 -10.91 -1.55 12.09
N LEU A 137 -9.98 -2.13 11.34
CA LEU A 137 -10.28 -3.35 10.59
C LEU A 137 -10.48 -4.51 11.57
N PRO A 138 -11.46 -5.41 11.34
CA PRO A 138 -11.74 -6.56 12.20
C PRO A 138 -10.70 -7.68 11.97
N LEU A 139 -9.42 -7.35 12.13
CA LEU A 139 -8.29 -8.27 12.01
C LEU A 139 -7.81 -8.69 13.40
N GLY A 140 -7.55 -9.98 13.58
CA GLY A 140 -7.18 -10.58 14.87
C GLY A 140 -8.30 -11.39 15.52
N THR A 141 -8.01 -12.05 16.64
CA THR A 141 -8.96 -12.88 17.38
C THR A 141 -9.41 -12.24 18.69
N GLY A 142 -10.73 -12.18 18.93
CA GLY A 142 -11.29 -11.69 20.20
C GLY A 142 -10.83 -10.27 20.56
N ASP A 143 -10.18 -10.12 21.71
CA ASP A 143 -9.67 -8.84 22.23
C ASP A 143 -8.67 -8.13 21.29
N GLU A 144 -8.06 -8.86 20.36
CA GLU A 144 -7.11 -8.30 19.38
C GLU A 144 -7.81 -7.41 18.34
N GLN A 145 -9.09 -7.65 18.05
CA GLN A 145 -9.87 -6.78 17.15
C GLN A 145 -10.03 -5.37 17.71
N VAL A 146 -10.01 -5.22 19.04
CA VAL A 146 -10.10 -3.93 19.73
C VAL A 146 -8.87 -3.04 19.45
N GLY A 147 -7.78 -3.63 18.95
CA GLY A 147 -6.54 -2.96 18.54
C GLY A 147 -6.16 -3.12 17.07
N GLY A 148 -7.08 -3.57 16.20
CA GLY A 148 -6.80 -3.84 14.79
C GLY A 148 -6.17 -2.66 14.03
N PRO A 149 -5.50 -2.90 12.90
CA PRO A 149 -4.90 -1.83 12.11
C PRO A 149 -5.97 -0.82 11.66
N PRO A 150 -5.65 0.49 11.69
CA PRO A 150 -6.59 1.51 11.25
C PRO A 150 -6.71 1.51 9.73
N ALA A 151 -7.92 1.75 9.24
CA ALA A 151 -8.21 2.12 7.86
C ALA A 151 -8.84 3.51 7.84
N THR A 152 -8.70 4.21 6.71
CA THR A 152 -9.23 5.56 6.55
C THR A 152 -10.18 5.68 5.37
N VAL A 153 -11.17 6.55 5.53
CA VAL A 153 -11.92 7.15 4.43
C VAL A 153 -11.59 8.64 4.43
N ARG A 154 -11.13 9.14 3.29
CA ARG A 154 -10.90 10.57 3.07
C ARG A 154 -11.78 11.04 1.93
N ALA A 155 -12.58 12.06 2.17
CA ALA A 155 -13.37 12.73 1.15
C ALA A 155 -12.89 14.17 0.96
N GLY A 156 -12.97 14.67 -0.27
CA GLY A 156 -12.72 16.07 -0.58
C GLY A 156 -13.66 16.62 -1.64
N ILE A 157 -14.35 17.71 -1.33
CA ILE A 157 -15.40 18.30 -2.18
C ILE A 157 -15.11 19.75 -2.62
N GLY A 158 -14.04 20.36 -2.11
CA GLY A 158 -13.61 21.73 -2.44
C GLY A 158 -13.70 22.71 -1.27
N ALA A 159 -12.80 23.70 -1.24
CA ALA A 159 -12.66 24.64 -0.13
C ALA A 159 -13.97 25.40 0.20
N GLY A 160 -14.22 25.61 1.48
CA GLY A 160 -15.44 26.23 2.01
C GLY A 160 -16.64 25.30 2.11
N GLN A 161 -16.50 24.02 1.74
CA GLN A 161 -17.59 23.04 1.79
C GLN A 161 -17.26 21.89 2.76
N ASP A 162 -18.31 21.35 3.38
CA ASP A 162 -18.20 20.25 4.33
C ASP A 162 -18.21 18.88 3.62
N ALA A 163 -17.06 18.21 3.59
CA ALA A 163 -16.90 16.88 2.98
C ALA A 163 -17.36 15.72 3.88
N CYS A 164 -17.70 15.99 5.14
CA CYS A 164 -18.00 14.95 6.12
C CYS A 164 -19.23 14.10 5.79
N PRO A 165 -20.35 14.63 5.28
CA PRO A 165 -21.49 13.80 4.89
C PRO A 165 -21.12 12.70 3.89
N LEU A 166 -20.20 12.99 2.96
CA LEU A 166 -19.71 11.99 2.00
C LEU A 166 -18.78 10.97 2.68
N ALA A 167 -17.85 11.42 3.53
CA ALA A 167 -16.97 10.52 4.27
C ALA A 167 -17.75 9.60 5.22
N ASP A 168 -18.81 10.12 5.85
CA ASP A 168 -19.71 9.37 6.74
C ASP A 168 -20.51 8.33 5.94
N ALA A 169 -21.09 8.68 4.79
CA ALA A 169 -21.81 7.72 3.96
C ALA A 169 -20.93 6.57 3.44
N VAL A 170 -19.68 6.88 3.06
CA VAL A 170 -18.72 5.87 2.61
C VAL A 170 -18.27 4.99 3.78
N LEU A 171 -17.99 5.59 4.94
CA LEU A 171 -17.68 4.85 6.16
C LEU A 171 -18.81 3.88 6.52
N ASP A 172 -20.05 4.35 6.59
CA ASP A 172 -21.20 3.52 6.98
C ASP A 172 -21.38 2.34 6.00
N SER A 173 -21.16 2.59 4.70
CA SER A 173 -21.19 1.52 3.69
C SER A 173 -20.02 0.55 3.80
N ALA A 174 -18.82 1.01 4.14
CA ALA A 174 -17.68 0.15 4.39
C ALA A 174 -17.92 -0.74 5.62
N LEU A 175 -18.50 -0.21 6.69
CA LEU A 175 -18.90 -0.98 7.87
C LEU A 175 -19.92 -2.07 7.52
N ASP A 176 -20.93 -1.76 6.71
CA ASP A 176 -21.91 -2.73 6.24
C ASP A 176 -21.26 -3.88 5.44
N ARG A 177 -20.34 -3.54 4.53
CA ARG A 177 -19.59 -4.50 3.71
C ARG A 177 -18.66 -5.39 4.53
N MET A 178 -18.20 -4.94 5.69
CA MET A 178 -17.35 -5.72 6.59
C MET A 178 -18.10 -6.68 7.51
N ARG A 179 -19.44 -6.65 7.55
CA ARG A 179 -20.22 -7.47 8.50
C ARG A 179 -19.95 -8.98 8.39
N SER A 180 -19.60 -9.45 7.20
CA SER A 180 -19.27 -10.86 6.93
C SER A 180 -17.76 -11.14 6.83
N GLY A 181 -16.93 -10.16 7.19
CA GLY A 181 -15.48 -10.18 6.98
C GLY A 181 -15.03 -9.16 5.94
N LEU A 182 -13.72 -9.00 5.77
CA LEU A 182 -13.16 -8.12 4.75
C LEU A 182 -13.43 -8.68 3.35
N PRO A 183 -13.86 -7.85 2.38
CA PRO A 183 -13.93 -8.24 0.98
C PRO A 183 -12.58 -8.76 0.49
N ALA A 184 -12.58 -9.89 -0.21
CA ALA A 184 -11.36 -10.49 -0.73
C ALA A 184 -10.98 -9.90 -2.09
N ARG A 185 -9.68 -9.83 -2.38
CA ARG A 185 -9.18 -9.56 -3.73
C ARG A 185 -9.60 -10.65 -4.71
N ASP A 186 -9.83 -10.23 -5.95
CA ASP A 186 -10.22 -11.07 -7.07
C ASP A 186 -9.34 -10.71 -8.27
N ALA A 187 -8.48 -11.65 -8.68
CA ALA A 187 -7.58 -11.48 -9.80
C ALA A 187 -8.31 -11.18 -11.14
N GLY A 188 -9.61 -11.50 -11.23
CA GLY A 188 -10.45 -11.17 -12.39
C GLY A 188 -11.07 -9.78 -12.34
N SER A 189 -10.94 -9.03 -11.23
CA SER A 189 -11.56 -7.72 -11.07
C SER A 189 -10.83 -6.65 -11.90
N PRO A 190 -11.56 -5.86 -12.72
CA PRO A 190 -10.96 -4.77 -13.50
C PRO A 190 -10.47 -3.59 -12.63
N ASP A 191 -10.87 -3.54 -11.36
CA ASP A 191 -10.53 -2.45 -10.44
C ASP A 191 -9.28 -2.74 -9.59
N GLN A 192 -8.68 -3.92 -9.79
CA GLN A 192 -7.53 -4.41 -9.04
C GLN A 192 -6.27 -4.48 -9.91
N VAL A 193 -5.12 -4.26 -9.27
CA VAL A 193 -3.80 -4.44 -9.89
C VAL A 193 -3.41 -5.90 -9.77
N ALA A 194 -3.09 -6.58 -10.88
CA ALA A 194 -2.77 -8.01 -10.88
C ALA A 194 -1.66 -8.39 -9.87
N LEU A 195 -0.61 -7.57 -9.73
CA LEU A 195 0.46 -7.82 -8.74
C LEU A 195 -0.04 -7.82 -7.29
N ALA A 196 -1.17 -7.15 -7.00
CA ALA A 196 -1.70 -7.02 -5.64
C ALA A 196 -2.24 -8.33 -5.06
N VAL A 197 -2.43 -9.37 -5.88
CA VAL A 197 -2.89 -10.70 -5.42
C VAL A 197 -1.75 -11.63 -5.01
N HIS A 198 -0.50 -11.26 -5.33
CA HIS A 198 0.69 -12.04 -5.02
C HIS A 198 1.26 -11.73 -3.64
N ASP A 199 1.96 -12.70 -3.04
CA ASP A 199 2.85 -12.50 -1.90
C ASP A 199 4.26 -12.07 -2.37
N PRO A 200 4.82 -10.94 -1.92
CA PRO A 200 6.23 -10.64 -2.16
C PRO A 200 7.18 -11.73 -1.61
N CYS A 201 6.75 -12.51 -0.62
CA CYS A 201 7.51 -13.62 -0.07
C CYS A 201 7.45 -14.93 -0.88
N GLU A 202 6.64 -15.04 -1.95
CA GLU A 202 6.66 -16.20 -2.88
C GLU A 202 8.07 -16.43 -3.48
N VAL A 203 8.93 -15.40 -3.51
CA VAL A 203 10.34 -15.53 -3.92
C VAL A 203 11.11 -16.55 -3.07
N LEU A 204 10.70 -16.79 -1.82
CA LEU A 204 11.34 -17.77 -0.94
C LEU A 204 11.08 -19.20 -1.41
N ASP A 205 9.94 -19.47 -2.05
CA ASP A 205 9.62 -20.79 -2.60
C ASP A 205 10.55 -21.13 -3.77
N VAL A 206 10.90 -20.13 -4.59
CA VAL A 206 11.86 -20.27 -5.68
C VAL A 206 13.30 -20.40 -5.17
N LEU A 207 13.67 -19.62 -4.16
CA LEU A 207 15.00 -19.69 -3.54
C LEU A 207 15.21 -21.02 -2.78
N GLY A 208 14.14 -21.59 -2.24
CA GLY A 208 14.14 -22.83 -1.47
C GLY A 208 14.69 -22.67 -0.05
N THR A 209 14.50 -23.72 0.76
CA THR A 209 14.77 -23.73 2.21
C THR A 209 16.26 -23.57 2.58
N THR A 210 17.18 -23.80 1.65
CA THR A 210 18.63 -23.65 1.88
C THR A 210 19.16 -22.24 1.60
N ALA A 211 18.34 -21.37 1.01
CA ALA A 211 18.79 -20.08 0.49
C ALA A 211 18.31 -18.89 1.31
N GLY A 212 17.42 -19.04 2.30
CA GLY A 212 17.02 -17.94 3.16
C GLY A 212 15.75 -18.15 3.97
N GLY A 213 15.32 -17.09 4.65
CA GLY A 213 14.09 -17.03 5.43
C GLY A 213 13.56 -15.61 5.57
N ARG A 214 12.26 -15.48 5.87
CA ARG A 214 11.59 -14.20 6.11
C ARG A 214 12.05 -13.60 7.44
N VAL A 215 12.27 -12.29 7.44
CA VAL A 215 12.53 -11.48 8.63
C VAL A 215 11.23 -10.77 8.98
N VAL A 216 10.82 -10.90 10.24
CA VAL A 216 9.61 -10.26 10.76
C VAL A 216 9.99 -9.49 12.01
N ASP A 217 9.78 -8.18 11.97
CA ASP A 217 9.87 -7.30 13.13
C ASP A 217 8.44 -7.01 13.63
N PRO A 218 7.99 -7.67 14.72
CA PRO A 218 6.63 -7.50 15.21
C PRO A 218 6.37 -6.11 15.82
N GLU A 219 7.42 -5.31 16.09
CA GLU A 219 7.29 -3.94 16.62
C GLU A 219 7.09 -2.90 15.51
N SER A 220 7.43 -3.24 14.27
CA SER A 220 7.22 -2.38 13.11
C SER A 220 5.74 -2.37 12.67
N PRO A 221 5.27 -1.30 12.00
CA PRO A 221 3.96 -1.32 11.35
C PRO A 221 3.87 -2.41 10.26
N PRO A 222 2.69 -3.04 10.04
CA PRO A 222 2.51 -4.02 8.98
C PRO A 222 2.86 -3.47 7.60
N ALA A 223 3.64 -4.22 6.83
CA ALA A 223 4.08 -3.90 5.47
C ALA A 223 3.74 -5.07 4.51
N PRO A 224 2.44 -5.32 4.24
CA PRO A 224 1.98 -6.53 3.54
C PRO A 224 2.42 -6.66 2.07
N PHE A 225 2.99 -5.60 1.50
CA PHE A 225 3.54 -5.59 0.14
C PHE A 225 5.07 -5.61 0.12
N ASP A 226 5.70 -5.78 1.29
CA ASP A 226 7.13 -5.92 1.47
C ASP A 226 7.46 -7.30 2.06
N CYS A 227 8.50 -7.94 1.55
CA CYS A 227 9.10 -9.13 2.13
C CYS A 227 10.57 -8.89 2.41
N VAL A 228 10.94 -8.80 3.68
CA VAL A 228 12.34 -8.77 4.10
C VAL A 228 12.83 -10.20 4.27
N LEU A 229 13.96 -10.53 3.67
CA LEU A 229 14.55 -11.86 3.71
C LEU A 229 16.06 -11.83 3.92
N PHE A 230 16.58 -12.89 4.54
CA PHE A 230 18.01 -13.17 4.56
C PHE A 230 18.38 -14.16 3.47
N PRO A 231 19.05 -13.75 2.38
CA PRO A 231 19.58 -14.68 1.41
C PRO A 231 20.83 -15.34 2.01
N ASN A 232 20.61 -16.47 2.69
CA ASN A 232 21.61 -17.35 3.33
C ASN A 232 22.16 -16.82 4.67
N PRO A 233 21.56 -17.22 5.82
CA PRO A 233 21.96 -16.75 7.15
C PRO A 233 23.38 -17.20 7.56
N ASN A 234 23.90 -18.27 6.95
CA ASN A 234 25.19 -18.86 7.29
C ASN A 234 26.39 -18.18 6.62
N ARG A 235 26.18 -17.19 5.75
CA ARG A 235 27.29 -16.58 4.98
C ARG A 235 27.63 -15.15 5.38
N VAL A 236 26.66 -14.28 5.71
CA VAL A 236 26.95 -12.89 6.11
C VAL A 236 25.80 -12.31 6.97
N PRO A 237 26.01 -12.00 8.26
CA PRO A 237 25.08 -11.16 9.04
C PRO A 237 24.92 -9.77 8.40
N GLY A 238 23.68 -9.26 8.31
CA GLY A 238 23.40 -7.92 7.76
C GLY A 238 23.17 -7.84 6.25
N SER A 239 22.95 -8.96 5.57
CA SER A 239 22.61 -9.02 4.13
C SER A 239 21.10 -9.03 3.85
N GLU A 240 20.30 -8.27 4.59
CA GLU A 240 18.86 -8.21 4.37
C GLU A 240 18.55 -7.70 2.96
N VAL A 241 17.71 -8.44 2.26
CA VAL A 241 17.15 -8.04 0.97
C VAL A 241 15.65 -7.88 1.17
N THR A 242 15.10 -6.81 0.61
CA THR A 242 13.67 -6.57 0.62
C THR A 242 13.14 -6.71 -0.80
N VAL A 243 12.03 -7.42 -0.94
CA VAL A 243 11.22 -7.46 -2.16
C VAL A 243 9.95 -6.67 -1.87
N SER A 244 9.69 -5.64 -2.68
CA SER A 244 8.57 -4.71 -2.47
C SER A 244 7.72 -4.61 -3.72
N PHE A 245 6.40 -4.66 -3.56
CA PHE A 245 5.44 -4.36 -4.61
C PHE A 245 4.97 -2.92 -4.48
N THR A 246 5.15 -2.14 -5.54
CA THR A 246 4.75 -0.73 -5.56
C THR A 246 4.14 -0.35 -6.91
N MET A 247 3.50 0.81 -6.97
CA MET A 247 3.10 1.43 -8.23
C MET A 247 4.20 2.41 -8.68
N SER A 248 4.59 2.33 -9.94
CA SER A 248 5.58 3.23 -10.52
C SER A 248 5.08 3.79 -11.85
N PRO A 249 5.38 5.06 -12.17
CA PRO A 249 5.06 5.60 -13.48
C PRO A 249 5.83 4.88 -14.59
N VAL A 250 5.13 4.48 -15.65
CA VAL A 250 5.70 3.80 -16.82
C VAL A 250 5.99 4.84 -17.89
N LYS A 251 7.27 5.05 -18.18
CA LYS A 251 7.68 5.86 -19.34
C LYS A 251 7.53 5.02 -20.61
N GLU A 252 6.86 5.54 -21.64
CA GLU A 252 6.63 4.88 -22.95
C GLU A 252 7.92 4.41 -23.67
N ASN A 253 9.10 4.84 -23.22
CA ASN A 253 10.40 4.42 -23.74
C ASN A 253 11.32 3.86 -22.65
N ARG A 254 10.79 3.02 -21.76
CA ARG A 254 11.65 2.36 -20.76
C ARG A 254 12.66 1.48 -21.51
N PRO A 255 13.97 1.60 -21.23
CA PRO A 255 14.91 0.58 -21.64
C PRO A 255 14.40 -0.79 -21.16
N PRO A 256 14.68 -1.89 -21.88
CA PRO A 256 14.38 -3.23 -21.38
C PRO A 256 14.86 -3.35 -19.94
N VAL A 257 14.06 -4.04 -19.11
CA VAL A 257 14.33 -4.24 -17.67
C VAL A 257 15.81 -4.54 -17.49
N PRO A 258 16.54 -3.78 -16.65
CA PRO A 258 17.95 -4.03 -16.45
C PRO A 258 18.13 -5.49 -16.04
N ALA A 259 18.90 -6.25 -16.82
CA ALA A 259 19.22 -7.63 -16.48
C ALA A 259 20.08 -7.73 -15.20
N VAL A 260 20.64 -6.61 -14.75
CA VAL A 260 21.60 -6.54 -13.64
C VAL A 260 21.17 -5.44 -12.65
N PRO A 261 21.30 -5.67 -11.34
CA PRO A 261 21.09 -4.64 -10.33
C PRO A 261 21.97 -3.41 -10.52
N GLU A 262 21.45 -2.25 -10.18
CA GLU A 262 22.17 -0.98 -10.16
C GLU A 262 22.62 -0.63 -8.73
N THR A 263 23.78 0.03 -8.62
CA THR A 263 24.25 0.61 -7.35
C THR A 263 23.57 1.97 -7.13
N VAL A 264 22.95 2.13 -5.97
CA VAL A 264 22.29 3.36 -5.52
C VAL A 264 22.87 3.75 -4.16
N GLY A 265 23.83 4.66 -4.16
CA GLY A 265 24.58 5.01 -2.95
C GLY A 265 25.46 3.84 -2.48
N ASP A 266 25.26 3.41 -1.25
CA ASP A 266 25.92 2.25 -0.61
C ASP A 266 25.10 0.95 -0.75
N ARG A 267 23.97 0.98 -1.47
CA ARG A 267 23.07 -0.17 -1.65
C ARG A 267 22.95 -0.55 -3.12
N CYS A 268 22.34 -1.70 -3.37
CA CYS A 268 21.97 -2.16 -4.69
C CYS A 268 20.45 -2.28 -4.81
N ARG A 269 19.95 -1.99 -6.00
CA ARG A 269 18.54 -2.04 -6.34
C ARG A 269 18.34 -2.71 -7.69
N TRP A 270 17.26 -3.46 -7.82
CA TRP A 270 16.73 -3.90 -9.09
C TRP A 270 15.22 -3.63 -9.09
N THR A 271 14.68 -3.19 -10.23
CA THR A 271 13.26 -2.88 -10.37
C THR A 271 12.76 -3.39 -11.70
N SER A 272 11.68 -4.16 -11.70
CA SER A 272 11.01 -4.64 -12.90
C SER A 272 9.52 -4.31 -12.87
N PRO A 273 8.95 -3.75 -13.96
CA PRO A 273 7.51 -3.72 -14.13
C PRO A 273 6.96 -5.14 -14.23
N MET A 274 5.83 -5.37 -13.57
CA MET A 274 5.07 -6.62 -13.64
C MET A 274 3.67 -6.32 -14.17
N GLY A 275 3.22 -7.13 -15.11
CA GLY A 275 1.91 -6.98 -15.75
C GLY A 275 1.80 -5.79 -16.71
N GLU A 276 0.58 -5.59 -17.23
CA GLU A 276 0.29 -4.51 -18.17
C GLU A 276 0.19 -3.15 -17.45
N PRO A 277 0.77 -2.07 -18.00
CA PRO A 277 0.60 -0.73 -17.47
C PRO A 277 -0.86 -0.28 -17.49
N ILE A 278 -1.28 0.40 -16.43
CA ILE A 278 -2.55 1.09 -16.31
C ILE A 278 -2.42 2.46 -16.97
N ASP A 279 -3.31 2.77 -17.91
CA ASP A 279 -3.44 4.12 -18.47
C ASP A 279 -4.00 5.07 -17.41
N ILE A 280 -3.14 5.99 -16.94
CA ILE A 280 -3.48 7.05 -15.98
C ILE A 280 -3.76 8.40 -16.67
N THR A 281 -3.69 8.46 -18.01
CA THR A 281 -4.09 9.62 -18.80
C THR A 281 -5.56 9.61 -19.18
N ARG A 282 -6.21 8.45 -19.14
CA ARG A 282 -7.64 8.31 -19.43
C ARG A 282 -8.45 9.45 -18.80
N PRO A 283 -9.36 10.09 -19.56
CA PRO A 283 -10.27 11.09 -19.00
C PRO A 283 -10.92 10.53 -17.73
N GLY A 284 -10.74 11.24 -16.61
CA GLY A 284 -11.23 10.80 -15.31
C GLY A 284 -10.24 10.16 -14.33
N ALA A 285 -9.01 9.81 -14.72
CA ALA A 285 -8.00 9.32 -13.77
C ALA A 285 -7.64 10.36 -12.67
N GLY A 286 -8.09 10.16 -11.44
CA GLY A 286 -7.85 10.88 -10.18
C GLY A 286 -6.42 10.80 -9.68
N VAL A 287 -5.52 11.11 -10.59
CA VAL A 287 -4.14 11.46 -10.34
C VAL A 287 -4.02 12.96 -10.52
N ASP A 288 -3.23 13.61 -9.68
CA ASP A 288 -2.93 15.02 -9.85
C ASP A 288 -2.34 15.30 -11.25
N GLU A 289 -2.35 16.55 -11.70
CA GLU A 289 -1.90 16.90 -13.05
C GLU A 289 -0.45 16.47 -13.32
N PHE A 290 0.41 16.43 -12.30
CA PHE A 290 1.79 15.96 -12.43
C PHE A 290 1.83 14.45 -12.66
N THR A 291 1.08 13.67 -11.88
CA THR A 291 0.97 12.22 -12.02
C THR A 291 0.29 11.85 -13.35
N ARG A 292 -0.71 12.61 -13.80
CA ARG A 292 -1.34 12.43 -15.12
C ARG A 292 -0.36 12.62 -16.28
N ARG A 293 0.58 13.58 -16.16
CA ARG A 293 1.63 13.81 -17.18
C ARG A 293 2.59 12.63 -17.32
N LEU A 294 2.56 11.66 -16.41
CA LEU A 294 3.41 10.47 -16.47
C LEU A 294 2.89 9.39 -17.43
N GLY A 295 1.68 9.54 -17.99
CA GLY A 295 1.17 8.67 -19.05
C GLY A 295 0.51 7.41 -18.51
N HIS A 296 1.34 6.52 -17.99
CA HIS A 296 0.94 5.20 -17.52
C HIS A 296 1.53 4.93 -16.12
N ALA A 297 0.90 4.07 -15.33
CA ALA A 297 1.47 3.53 -14.11
C ALA A 297 1.43 2.00 -14.15
N GLY A 298 2.48 1.35 -13.69
CA GLY A 298 2.59 -0.10 -13.68
C GLY A 298 2.93 -0.58 -12.28
N ALA A 299 2.45 -1.76 -11.95
CA ALA A 299 2.95 -2.46 -10.79
C ALA A 299 4.44 -2.76 -11.03
N VAL A 300 5.28 -2.56 -10.03
CA VAL A 300 6.69 -2.89 -10.09
C VAL A 300 7.08 -3.74 -8.89
N VAL A 301 7.93 -4.72 -9.15
CA VAL A 301 8.68 -5.42 -8.12
C VAL A 301 10.01 -4.70 -7.99
N THR A 302 10.34 -4.29 -6.76
CA THR A 302 11.64 -3.73 -6.42
C THR A 302 12.34 -4.65 -5.45
N VAL A 303 13.57 -5.03 -5.78
CA VAL A 303 14.47 -5.78 -4.91
C VAL A 303 15.60 -4.85 -4.49
N HIS A 304 15.82 -4.68 -3.18
CA HIS A 304 16.92 -3.85 -2.70
C HIS A 304 17.66 -4.50 -1.53
N GLY A 305 18.96 -4.26 -1.45
CA GLY A 305 19.83 -4.88 -0.46
C GLY A 305 21.21 -4.23 -0.42
N PRO A 306 22.07 -4.62 0.52
CA PRO A 306 23.41 -4.02 0.67
C PRO A 306 24.42 -4.48 -0.38
N ASN A 307 24.14 -5.57 -1.11
CA ASN A 307 25.06 -6.17 -2.09
C ASN A 307 24.34 -6.57 -3.38
N CYS A 308 24.89 -6.14 -4.52
CA CYS A 308 24.35 -6.41 -5.86
C CYS A 308 24.28 -7.91 -6.19
N ALA A 309 25.19 -8.73 -5.66
CA ALA A 309 25.14 -10.18 -5.88
C ALA A 309 23.93 -10.84 -5.17
N ALA A 310 23.56 -10.35 -3.99
CA ALA A 310 22.38 -10.83 -3.27
C ALA A 310 21.10 -10.34 -3.98
N VAL A 311 21.07 -9.05 -4.37
CA VAL A 311 19.97 -8.46 -5.13
C VAL A 311 19.76 -9.18 -6.47
N ALA A 312 20.83 -9.52 -7.20
CA ALA A 312 20.73 -10.23 -8.47
C ALA A 312 20.08 -11.61 -8.33
N ARG A 313 20.45 -12.36 -7.28
CA ARG A 313 19.85 -13.67 -7.00
C ARG A 313 18.37 -13.58 -6.67
N VAL A 314 18.00 -12.62 -5.83
CA VAL A 314 16.60 -12.41 -5.44
C VAL A 314 15.78 -11.85 -6.61
N ALA A 315 16.38 -11.01 -7.46
CA ALA A 315 15.77 -10.54 -8.69
C ALA A 315 15.47 -11.67 -9.69
N ASP A 316 16.38 -12.63 -9.84
CA ASP A 316 16.17 -13.82 -10.69
C ASP A 316 15.01 -14.69 -10.15
N ALA A 317 14.95 -14.89 -8.83
CA ALA A 317 13.83 -15.55 -8.18
C ALA A 317 12.51 -14.78 -8.35
N ALA A 318 12.53 -13.45 -8.21
CA ALA A 318 11.36 -12.59 -8.41
C ALA A 318 10.84 -12.63 -9.86
N ASN A 319 11.73 -12.65 -10.87
CA ASN A 319 11.31 -12.84 -12.26
C ASN A 319 10.67 -14.22 -12.49
N THR A 320 11.15 -15.25 -11.79
CA THR A 320 10.57 -16.59 -11.91
C THR A 320 9.21 -16.67 -11.21
N ALA A 321 9.04 -15.98 -10.08
CA ALA A 321 7.80 -16.01 -9.31
C ALA A 321 6.69 -15.14 -9.94
N PHE A 322 7.03 -13.99 -10.52
CA PHE A 322 6.05 -12.97 -10.91
C PHE A 322 6.09 -12.55 -12.40
N GLY A 323 7.08 -13.03 -13.16
CA GLY A 323 7.31 -12.66 -14.57
C GLY A 323 6.69 -13.58 -15.60
#